data_AF-A0A838P2H5-F1
#
_entry.id   AF-A0A838P2H5-F1
#
_cell.length_a   1.000
_cell.length_b   1.000
_cell.length_c   1.000
_cell.angle_alpha   90.00
_cell.angle_beta   90.00
_cell.angle_gamma   90.00
#
_symmetry.space_group_name_H-M   'P 1'
#
loop_
_entity.id
_entity.type
_entity.pdbx_description
1 polymer ?
#
loop_
_entity_poly.entity_id
_entity_poly.type
_entity_poly.pdbx_seq_one_letter_code
_entity_poly.pdbx_strand_id
1 'polypeptide(L)'
;MVLLTIISVAGASALFLALVWYLLHIIAELERIGGERKVYGAPASFLSKIRLGVRAIEVQTGGLAPQVTKLNGGLVAILGGVKAIDTNLDGVITAVSSQEGA
;
A
#
# COMPACT_ATOMS: atom_id res chain seq x y z
N MET A 1 49.97 -35.24 -25.14
CA MET A 1 49.47 -35.39 -23.75
C MET A 1 49.67 -34.11 -22.95
N VAL A 2 50.89 -33.62 -22.77
CA VAL A 2 51.19 -32.39 -22.00
C VAL A 2 50.38 -31.16 -22.45
N LEU A 3 50.25 -30.92 -23.75
CA LEU A 3 49.48 -29.78 -24.27
C LEU A 3 47.98 -29.84 -23.89
N LEU A 4 47.35 -31.00 -24.04
CA LEU A 4 45.94 -31.21 -23.66
C LEU A 4 45.74 -31.05 -22.15
N THR A 5 46.70 -31.53 -21.35
CA THR A 5 46.68 -31.35 -19.89
C THR A 5 46.76 -29.88 -19.52
N ILE A 6 47.65 -29.09 -20.14
CA ILE A 6 47.77 -27.65 -19.88
C ILE A 6 46.47 -26.93 -20.25
N ILE A 7 45.89 -27.23 -21.41
CA ILE A 7 44.63 -26.63 -21.85
C ILE A 7 43.49 -26.98 -20.88
N SER A 8 43.42 -28.23 -20.42
CA SER A 8 42.41 -28.67 -19.48
C SER A 8 42.53 -27.98 -18.12
N VAL A 9 43.76 -27.86 -17.58
CA VAL A 9 44.02 -27.15 -16.32
C VAL A 9 43.71 -25.66 -16.44
N ALA A 10 44.10 -25.03 -17.56
CA ALA A 10 43.80 -23.63 -17.83
C ALA A 10 42.28 -23.40 -17.94
N GLY A 11 41.56 -24.27 -18.64
CA GLY A 11 40.10 -24.20 -18.76
C GLY A 11 39.39 -24.38 -17.42
N ALA A 12 39.80 -25.37 -16.62
CA ALA A 12 39.26 -25.58 -15.27
C ALA A 12 39.50 -24.38 -14.36
N SER A 13 40.71 -23.79 -14.42
CA SER A 13 41.06 -22.61 -13.64
C SER A 13 40.26 -21.38 -14.05
N ALA A 14 40.08 -21.17 -15.36
CA ALA A 14 39.26 -20.07 -15.88
C ALA A 14 37.79 -20.19 -15.47
N LEU A 15 37.21 -21.39 -15.54
CA LEU A 15 35.85 -21.65 -15.05
C LEU A 15 35.72 -21.38 -13.56
N PHE A 16 36.70 -21.81 -12.76
CA PHE A 16 36.71 -21.55 -11.33
C PHE A 16 36.75 -20.05 -11.02
N LEU A 17 37.64 -19.30 -11.69
CA LEU A 17 37.72 -17.84 -11.53
C LEU A 17 36.44 -17.14 -11.96
N ALA A 18 35.84 -17.56 -13.08
CA ALA A 18 34.55 -17.03 -13.52
C ALA A 18 33.46 -17.28 -12.48
N LEU A 19 33.40 -18.49 -11.91
CA LEU A 19 32.44 -18.84 -10.86
C LEU A 19 32.60 -17.93 -9.63
N VAL A 20 33.82 -17.74 -9.15
CA VAL A 20 34.12 -16.85 -8.02
C VAL A 20 33.70 -15.42 -8.34
N TRP A 21 34.03 -14.92 -9.54
CA TRP A 21 33.68 -13.56 -9.95
C TRP A 21 32.17 -13.31 -10.01
N TYR A 22 31.41 -14.25 -10.58
CA TYR A 22 29.96 -14.19 -10.61
C TYR A 22 29.34 -14.29 -9.21
N LEU A 23 29.88 -15.16 -8.36
CA LEU A 23 29.38 -15.31 -6.99
C LEU A 23 29.53 -14.00 -6.19
N LEU A 24 30.67 -13.33 -6.31
CA LEU A 24 30.88 -12.02 -5.68
C LEU A 24 29.92 -10.96 -6.22
N HIS A 25 29.66 -10.93 -7.53
CA HIS A 25 28.68 -10.02 -8.12
C HIS A 25 27.26 -10.29 -7.62
N ILE A 26 26.86 -11.56 -7.55
CA ILE A 26 25.54 -11.94 -7.04
C ILE A 26 25.40 -11.51 -5.58
N ILE A 27 26.42 -11.73 -4.75
CA ILE A 27 26.40 -11.31 -3.34
C ILE A 27 26.24 -9.79 -3.24
N ALA A 28 27.02 -9.02 -3.99
CA ALA A 28 26.94 -7.55 -3.98
C ALA A 28 25.56 -7.04 -4.40
N GLU A 29 24.95 -7.65 -5.43
CA GLU A 29 23.61 -7.28 -5.87
C GLU A 29 22.53 -7.67 -4.84
N LEU A 30 22.67 -8.84 -4.23
CA LEU A 30 21.78 -9.27 -3.14
C LEU A 30 21.91 -8.38 -1.90
N GLU A 31 23.08 -7.86 -1.58
CA GLU A 31 23.27 -6.86 -0.51
C GLU A 31 22.60 -5.53 -0.87
N ARG A 32 22.68 -5.09 -2.13
CA ARG A 32 22.00 -3.90 -2.62
C ARG A 32 20.48 -4.02 -2.50
N ILE A 33 19.91 -5.17 -2.87
CA ILE A 33 18.47 -5.46 -2.77
C ILE A 33 18.05 -5.73 -1.31
N GLY A 34 18.88 -6.41 -0.53
CA GLY A 34 18.66 -6.72 0.87
C GLY A 34 18.72 -5.50 1.79
N GLY A 35 19.16 -4.36 1.26
CA GLY A 35 19.41 -3.13 1.99
C GLY A 35 20.80 -3.14 2.63
N GLU A 36 21.47 -1.98 2.65
CA GLU A 36 22.84 -1.86 3.16
C GLU A 36 23.00 -2.50 4.55
N ARG A 37 24.01 -3.36 4.66
CA ARG A 37 24.39 -4.01 5.92
C ARG A 37 24.92 -2.95 6.87
N LYS A 38 24.13 -2.56 7.86
CA LYS A 38 24.62 -1.70 8.95
C LYS A 38 25.54 -2.51 9.87
N VAL A 39 26.68 -1.93 10.24
CA VAL A 39 27.67 -2.53 11.18
C VAL A 39 27.03 -2.88 12.54
N TYR A 40 25.96 -2.16 12.92
CA TYR A 40 25.09 -2.49 14.04
C TYR A 40 23.61 -2.29 13.63
N GLY A 41 22.77 -3.31 13.87
CA GLY A 41 21.31 -3.26 13.62
C GLY A 41 20.81 -4.17 12.49
N ALA A 42 19.49 -4.36 12.40
CA ALA A 42 18.87 -5.17 11.35
C ALA A 42 19.05 -4.51 9.96
N PRO A 43 19.34 -5.28 8.88
CA PRO A 43 19.44 -4.75 7.52
C PRO A 43 18.18 -3.96 7.16
N ALA A 44 18.34 -2.78 6.57
CA ALA A 44 17.22 -1.95 6.15
C ALA A 44 16.62 -2.48 4.84
N SER A 45 16.12 -3.72 4.84
CA SER A 45 15.58 -4.35 3.63
C SER A 45 14.39 -3.58 3.09
N PHE A 46 14.30 -3.48 1.76
CA PHE A 46 13.16 -2.83 1.12
C PHE A 46 11.84 -3.48 1.54
N LEU A 47 11.82 -4.80 1.72
CA LEU A 47 10.66 -5.52 2.24
C LEU A 47 10.26 -5.06 3.65
N SER A 48 11.24 -4.82 4.53
CA SER A 48 10.98 -4.31 5.88
C SER A 48 10.40 -2.89 5.85
N LYS A 49 10.92 -2.03 4.96
CA LYS A 49 10.38 -0.69 4.74
C LYS A 49 8.95 -0.75 4.19
N ILE A 50 8.69 -1.59 3.19
CA ILE A 50 7.35 -1.82 2.63
C ILE A 50 6.40 -2.30 3.72
N ARG A 51 6.79 -3.27 4.53
CA ARG A 51 5.95 -3.80 5.62
C ARG A 51 5.61 -2.72 6.65
N LEU A 52 6.58 -1.87 7.02
CA LEU A 52 6.34 -0.73 7.90
C LEU A 52 5.38 0.28 7.26
N GLY A 53 5.56 0.59 5.98
CA GLY A 53 4.68 1.49 5.23
C GLY A 53 3.25 0.95 5.13
N VAL A 54 3.08 -0.33 4.79
CA VAL A 54 1.76 -0.99 4.72
C VAL A 54 1.08 -0.99 6.10
N ARG A 55 1.83 -1.25 7.18
CA ARG A 55 1.29 -1.18 8.54
C ARG A 55 0.84 0.24 8.91
N ALA A 56 1.58 1.27 8.52
CA ALA A 56 1.17 2.65 8.75
C ALA A 56 -0.13 2.98 8.00
N ILE A 57 -0.26 2.52 6.75
CA ILE A 57 -1.51 2.64 5.97
C ILE A 57 -2.65 1.91 6.68
N GLU A 58 -2.46 0.67 7.12
CA GLU A 58 -3.46 -0.10 7.85
C GLU A 58 -3.94 0.61 9.12
N VAL A 59 -3.02 1.16 9.93
CA VAL A 59 -3.37 1.91 11.14
C VAL A 59 -4.15 3.18 10.81
N GLN A 60 -3.75 3.91 9.77
CA GLN A 60 -4.44 5.14 9.36
C GLN A 60 -5.82 4.86 8.74
N THR A 61 -5.95 3.76 7.99
CA THR A 61 -7.17 3.40 7.25
C THR A 61 -8.15 2.55 8.07
N GLY A 62 -7.70 1.88 9.13
CA GLY A 62 -8.56 1.04 9.98
C GLY A 62 -9.71 1.81 10.65
N GLY A 63 -9.54 3.12 10.85
CA GLY A 63 -10.59 4.00 11.37
C GLY A 63 -11.63 4.46 10.35
N LEU A 64 -11.43 4.23 9.04
CA LEU A 64 -12.32 4.74 8.00
C LEU A 64 -13.69 4.07 8.02
N ALA A 65 -13.74 2.74 8.21
CA ALA A 65 -15.01 2.00 8.22
C ALA A 65 -16.05 2.57 9.21
N PRO A 66 -15.74 2.75 10.51
CA PRO A 66 -16.71 3.32 11.44
C PRO A 66 -17.03 4.80 11.16
N GLN A 67 -16.07 5.57 10.60
CA GLN A 67 -16.32 6.97 10.21
C GLN A 67 -17.31 7.06 9.05
N VAL A 68 -17.16 6.19 8.03
CA VAL A 68 -18.09 6.11 6.89
C VAL A 68 -19.48 5.68 7.36
N THR A 69 -19.58 4.71 8.28
CA THR A 69 -20.87 4.33 8.87
C THR A 69 -21.55 5.50 9.59
N LYS A 70 -20.80 6.25 10.41
CA LYS A 70 -21.32 7.44 11.11
C LYS A 70 -21.78 8.52 10.13
N LEU A 71 -20.97 8.79 9.11
CA LEU A 71 -21.29 9.77 8.07
C LEU A 71 -22.59 9.39 7.34
N ASN A 72 -22.72 8.14 6.91
CA ASN A 72 -23.94 7.66 6.24
C ASN A 72 -25.17 7.77 7.16
N GLY A 73 -25.03 7.41 8.44
CA GLY A 73 -26.12 7.58 9.41
C GLY A 73 -26.56 9.04 9.55
N GLY A 74 -25.61 9.97 9.62
CA GLY A 74 -25.88 11.41 9.65
C GLY A 74 -26.58 11.90 8.38
N LEU A 75 -26.13 11.46 7.21
CA LEU A 75 -26.74 11.82 5.93
C LEU A 75 -28.18 11.30 5.81
N VAL A 76 -28.47 10.09 6.30
CA VAL A 76 -29.83 9.54 6.35
C VAL A 76 -30.72 10.38 7.27
N ALA A 77 -30.22 10.79 8.43
CA ALA A 77 -30.96 11.64 9.34
C ALA A 77 -31.27 13.02 8.73
N ILE A 78 -30.28 13.64 8.07
CA ILE A 78 -30.45 14.91 7.35
C ILE A 78 -31.51 14.77 6.25
N LEU A 79 -31.44 13.71 5.43
CA LEU A 79 -32.44 13.44 4.40
C LEU A 79 -33.86 13.32 4.98
N GLY A 80 -33.99 12.63 6.13
CA GLY A 80 -35.27 12.53 6.83
C GLY A 80 -35.81 13.89 7.28
N GLY A 81 -34.95 14.73 7.86
CA GLY A 81 -35.31 16.10 8.27
C GLY A 81 -35.72 16.98 7.09
N VAL A 82 -35.00 16.91 5.97
CA VAL A 82 -35.32 17.67 4.74
C VAL A 82 -36.69 17.27 4.20
N LYS A 83 -37.02 15.97 4.16
CA LYS A 83 -38.36 15.50 3.74
C LYS A 83 -39.48 15.99 4.67
N ALA A 84 -39.23 16.03 5.97
CA ALA A 84 -40.20 16.56 6.92
C ALA A 84 -40.44 18.07 6.73
N ILE A 85 -39.39 18.84 6.41
CA ILE A 85 -39.52 20.26 6.06
C ILE A 85 -40.36 20.40 4.79
N ASP A 86 -40.06 19.63 3.75
CA ASP A 86 -40.78 19.63 2.47
C ASP A 86 -42.29 19.36 2.66
N THR A 87 -42.62 18.31 3.41
CA THR A 87 -44.02 17.95 3.73
C THR A 87 -44.73 19.06 4.52
N ASN A 88 -44.05 19.70 5.47
CA ASN A 88 -44.62 20.80 6.23
C ASN A 88 -44.85 22.04 5.34
N LEU A 89 -43.92 22.35 4.43
CA LEU A 89 -44.06 23.45 3.48
C LEU A 89 -45.26 23.22 2.55
N ASP A 90 -45.43 22.03 2.00
CA ASP A 90 -46.60 21.67 1.19
C ASP A 90 -47.92 21.84 1.96
N GLY A 91 -47.93 21.44 3.23
CA GLY A 91 -49.07 21.65 4.12
C GLY A 91 -49.40 23.13 4.34
N VAL A 92 -48.37 23.96 4.57
CA VAL A 92 -48.53 25.42 4.72
C VAL A 92 -49.05 26.05 3.43
N ILE A 93 -48.51 25.68 2.27
CA ILE A 93 -48.97 26.18 0.96
C ILE A 93 -50.44 25.82 0.74
N THR A 94 -50.83 24.59 1.07
CA THR A 94 -52.21 24.13 0.95
C THR A 94 -53.15 24.91 1.88
N ALA A 95 -52.73 25.15 3.12
CA ALA A 95 -53.51 25.92 4.08
C ALA A 95 -53.69 27.39 3.64
N VAL A 96 -52.62 28.04 3.16
CA VAL A 96 -52.67 29.42 2.67
C VAL A 96 -53.56 29.53 1.43
N SER A 97 -53.41 28.63 0.45
CA SER A 97 -54.25 28.65 -0.76
C SER A 97 -55.74 28.40 -0.45
N SER A 98 -56.05 27.62 0.60
CA SER A 98 -57.44 27.45 1.06
C SER A 98 -58.02 28.69 1.76
N GLN A 99 -57.18 29.58 2.32
CA GLN A 99 -57.60 30.84 2.92
C GLN A 99 -57.80 31.96 1.88
N GLU A 100 -57.04 31.97 0.79
CA GLU A 100 -57.22 32.96 -0.29
C GLU A 100 -58.48 32.72 -1.13
N GLY A 101 -59.02 31.49 -1.13
CA GLY A 101 -60.24 31.11 -1.88
C GLY A 101 -61.56 31.23 -1.10
N ALA A 102 -61.53 31.67 0.16
CA ALA A 102 -62.69 31.88 1.04
C ALA A 102 -62.95 33.38 1.27
#